data_AF-A0A963FPV6-F1
#
_entry.id   AF-A0A963FPV6-F1
#
_cell.length_a   1.000
_cell.length_b   1.000
_cell.length_c   1.000
_cell.angle_alpha   90.00
_cell.angle_beta   90.00
_cell.angle_gamma   90.00
#
_symmetry.space_group_name_H-M   'P 1'
#
loop_
_entity.id
_entity.type
_entity.pdbx_description
1 polymer ?
#
loop_
_entity_poly.entity_id
_entity_poly.type
_entity_poly.pdbx_seq_one_letter_code
_entity_poly.pdbx_strand_id
1 'polypeptide(L)'
;MTDQPCRNCGAPLGCTFVDLGMSPLCESYIDTRQLNEPETFYPLHAYICEHCFLVQLLEYVSPEQIFSEYAYFSSYSDSWSEHAR
;
A
#
# COMPACT_ATOMS: atom_id res chain seq x y z
N MET A 1 15.28 8.77 -11.12
CA MET A 1 14.42 7.67 -11.61
C MET A 1 14.46 6.56 -10.59
N THR A 2 13.32 5.96 -10.28
CA THR A 2 13.19 4.84 -9.36
C THR A 2 13.74 3.57 -10.00
N ASP A 3 14.05 2.56 -9.19
CA ASP A 3 14.55 1.26 -9.66
C ASP A 3 13.45 0.36 -10.25
N GLN A 4 12.17 0.69 -10.00
CA GLN A 4 11.02 -0.02 -10.56
C GLN A 4 10.36 0.78 -11.70
N PRO A 5 10.03 0.12 -12.83
CA PRO A 5 9.27 0.76 -13.91
C PRO A 5 7.78 0.87 -13.56
N CYS A 6 7.04 1.66 -14.35
CA CYS A 6 5.59 1.72 -14.27
C CYS A 6 4.97 0.33 -14.46
N ARG A 7 4.16 -0.11 -13.50
CA ARG A 7 3.51 -1.44 -13.49
C ARG A 7 2.54 -1.67 -14.64
N ASN A 8 2.00 -0.61 -15.24
CA ASN A 8 1.06 -0.73 -16.35
C ASN A 8 1.75 -0.72 -17.72
N CYS A 9 2.69 0.21 -17.97
CA CYS A 9 3.25 0.43 -19.31
C CYS A 9 4.77 0.24 -19.42
N GLY A 10 5.46 -0.09 -18.34
CA GLY A 10 6.92 -0.34 -18.32
C GLY A 10 7.80 0.91 -18.47
N ALA A 11 7.23 2.11 -18.62
CA ALA A 11 8.00 3.35 -18.73
C ALA A 11 8.76 3.66 -17.41
N PRO A 12 9.90 4.37 -17.46
CA PRO A 12 10.61 4.79 -16.26
C PRO A 12 9.73 5.65 -15.35
N LEU A 13 9.85 5.42 -14.05
CA LEU A 13 9.11 6.14 -13.02
C LEU A 13 10.07 7.05 -12.23
N GLY A 14 9.61 8.23 -11.83
CA GLY A 14 10.50 9.21 -11.18
C GLY A 14 9.86 10.55 -10.87
N CYS A 15 8.73 10.87 -11.51
CA CYS A 15 7.96 12.06 -11.18
C CYS A 15 7.16 11.81 -9.88
N THR A 16 7.43 12.60 -8.84
CA THR A 16 6.69 12.53 -7.58
C THR A 16 5.29 13.08 -7.79
N PHE A 17 4.28 12.31 -7.36
CA PHE A 17 2.91 12.80 -7.25
C PHE A 17 2.66 13.36 -5.84
N VAL A 18 2.91 12.55 -4.81
CA VAL A 18 2.86 12.98 -3.41
C VAL A 18 3.80 12.12 -2.57
N ASP A 19 4.51 12.76 -1.64
CA ASP A 19 5.31 12.09 -0.60
C ASP A 19 4.66 12.36 0.76
N LEU A 20 4.21 11.30 1.42
CA LEU A 20 3.57 11.35 2.75
C LEU A 20 4.53 10.91 3.87
N GLY A 21 5.81 10.67 3.55
CA GLY A 21 6.82 10.22 4.50
C GLY A 21 6.74 8.72 4.79
N MET A 22 7.17 8.35 6.00
CA MET A 22 7.26 6.95 6.44
C MET A 22 6.00 6.56 7.22
N SER A 23 5.40 5.42 6.87
CA SER A 23 4.19 4.90 7.52
C SER A 23 4.28 3.40 7.77
N PRO A 24 3.66 2.87 8.83
CA PRO A 24 3.51 1.42 9.01
C PRO A 24 2.43 0.87 8.07
N LEU A 25 2.27 -0.45 8.05
CA LEU A 25 1.16 -1.11 7.36
C LEU A 25 -0.15 -0.79 8.09
N CYS A 26 -1.16 -0.34 7.35
CA CYS A 26 -2.41 0.17 7.92
C CYS A 26 -3.29 -0.89 8.61
N GLU A 27 -3.08 -2.18 8.32
CA GLU A 27 -3.84 -3.30 8.88
C GLU A 27 -2.97 -4.22 9.77
N SER A 28 -1.80 -3.76 10.20
CA SER A 28 -0.93 -4.49 11.13
C SER A 28 -1.10 -3.96 12.55
N TYR A 29 -2.10 -4.49 13.26
CA TYR A 29 -2.38 -4.09 14.64
C TYR A 29 -1.40 -4.73 15.63
N ILE A 30 -0.86 -3.93 16.55
CA ILE A 30 0.02 -4.42 17.62
C ILE A 30 -0.78 -4.77 18.88
N ASP A 31 -0.39 -5.84 19.57
CA ASP A 31 -0.93 -6.18 20.89
C ASP A 31 -0.27 -5.33 22.00
N THR A 32 -0.97 -5.15 23.12
CA THR A 32 -0.43 -4.50 24.33
C THR A 32 0.92 -5.05 24.80
N ARG A 33 1.21 -6.33 24.57
CA ARG A 33 2.48 -6.99 24.89
C ARG A 33 3.64 -6.53 23.99
N GLN A 34 3.32 -5.95 22.84
CA GLN A 34 4.26 -5.57 21.78
C GLN A 34 4.57 -4.07 21.75
N LEU A 35 4.07 -3.29 22.72
CA LEU A 35 4.23 -1.82 22.74
C LEU A 35 5.68 -1.34 22.77
N ASN A 36 6.62 -2.19 23.19
CA ASN A 36 8.05 -1.88 23.21
C ASN A 36 8.84 -2.63 22.12
N GLU A 37 8.16 -3.32 21.21
CA GLU A 37 8.77 -3.98 20.06
C GLU A 37 8.95 -2.98 18.91
N PRO A 38 9.95 -3.19 18.02
CA PRO A 38 10.12 -2.35 16.85
C PRO A 38 8.97 -2.54 15.86
N GLU A 39 8.53 -1.43 15.25
CA GLU A 39 7.57 -1.42 14.16
C GLU A 39 8.27 -1.05 12.85
N THR A 40 7.94 -1.75 11.76
CA THR A 40 8.55 -1.49 10.45
C THR A 40 7.76 -0.43 9.71
N PHE A 41 8.47 0.58 9.20
CA PHE A 41 7.89 1.68 8.44
C PHE A 41 8.39 1.64 6.99
N TYR A 42 7.50 1.98 6.06
CA TYR A 42 7.76 2.00 4.63
C TYR A 42 7.50 3.39 4.04
N PRO A 43 8.20 3.78 2.96
CA PRO A 43 7.93 5.07 2.30
C PRO A 43 6.55 5.06 1.64
N LEU A 44 5.66 5.95 2.08
CA LEU A 44 4.38 6.22 1.44
C LEU A 44 4.56 7.34 0.40
N HIS A 45 5.29 7.00 -0.66
CA HIS A 45 5.65 7.93 -1.73
C HIS A 45 5.05 7.46 -3.05
N ALA A 46 4.02 8.17 -3.51
CA ALA A 46 3.36 7.90 -4.77
C ALA A 46 4.00 8.69 -5.91
N TYR A 47 4.17 8.00 -7.03
CA TYR A 47 4.73 8.54 -8.26
C TYR A 47 3.67 8.52 -9.36
N ILE A 48 3.74 9.49 -10.27
CA ILE A 48 2.90 9.51 -11.47
C ILE A 48 3.74 9.10 -12.69
N CYS A 49 3.21 8.16 -13.47
CA CYS A 49 3.80 7.83 -14.77
C CYS A 49 3.49 8.94 -15.78
N GLU A 50 4.51 9.60 -16.33
CA GLU A 50 4.34 10.67 -17.32
C GLU A 50 3.87 10.18 -18.70
N HIS A 51 3.80 8.86 -18.92
CA HIS A 51 3.38 8.26 -20.19
C HIS A 51 1.94 7.77 -20.18
N CYS A 52 1.49 7.11 -19.10
CA CYS A 52 0.15 6.53 -19.00
C CYS A 52 -0.69 7.09 -17.86
N PHE A 53 -0.15 8.06 -17.11
CA PHE A 53 -0.81 8.75 -15.99
C PHE A 53 -1.23 7.88 -14.81
N LEU A 54 -0.79 6.61 -14.75
CA LEU A 54 -0.98 5.79 -13.56
C LEU A 54 -0.19 6.38 -12.38
N VAL A 55 -0.92 6.75 -11.32
CA VAL A 55 -0.34 7.03 -10.00
C VAL A 55 -0.17 5.71 -9.26
N GLN A 56 1.02 5.44 -8.75
CA GLN A 56 1.36 4.18 -8.10
C GLN A 56 2.43 4.36 -7.02
N LEU A 57 2.44 3.44 -6.06
CA LEU A 57 3.55 3.26 -5.12
C LEU A 57 4.61 2.33 -5.72
N LEU A 58 5.83 2.42 -5.21
CA LEU A 58 6.80 1.34 -5.36
C LEU A 58 6.38 0.14 -4.49
N GLU A 59 6.83 -1.04 -4.88
CA GLU A 59 6.62 -2.27 -4.13
C GLU A 59 7.70 -2.41 -3.06
N TYR A 60 7.29 -2.30 -1.79
CA TYR A 60 8.15 -2.48 -0.63
C TYR A 60 7.80 -3.73 0.20
N VAL A 61 6.58 -4.23 0.08
CA VAL A 61 6.04 -5.34 0.86
C VAL A 61 5.31 -6.29 -0.09
N SER A 62 5.55 -7.58 0.04
CA SER A 62 4.92 -8.56 -0.85
C SER A 62 3.45 -8.79 -0.49
N PRO A 63 2.61 -9.23 -1.44
CA PRO A 63 1.22 -9.59 -1.17
C PRO A 63 1.09 -10.64 -0.05
N GLU A 64 1.97 -11.63 0.00
CA GLU A 64 1.95 -12.69 1.03
C GLU A 64 2.12 -12.12 2.44
N GLN A 65 2.91 -11.04 2.59
CA GLN A 65 3.07 -10.36 3.87
C GLN A 65 1.83 -9.54 4.23
N ILE A 66 1.27 -8.80 3.25
CA ILE A 66 0.07 -7.95 3.45
C ILE A 66 -1.17 -8.79 3.81
N PHE A 67 -1.34 -9.95 3.17
CA PHE A 67 -2.55 -10.77 3.28
C PHE A 67 -2.39 -11.98 4.22
N SER A 68 -1.37 -11.96 5.09
CA SER A 68 -1.09 -13.04 6.06
C SER A 68 -2.15 -13.12 7.16
N GLU A 69 -2.31 -12.04 7.94
CA GLU A 69 -3.36 -11.86 8.94
C GLU A 69 -4.25 -10.69 8.54
N TYR A 70 -5.24 -10.97 7.69
CA TYR A 70 -6.10 -9.94 7.09
C TYR A 70 -7.35 -9.67 7.95
N ALA A 71 -7.37 -8.52 8.62
CA ALA A 71 -8.43 -8.16 9.57
C ALA A 71 -9.72 -7.61 8.91
N TYR A 72 -9.69 -7.28 7.62
CA TYR A 72 -10.82 -6.65 6.93
C TYR A 72 -11.81 -7.67 6.36
N PHE A 73 -13.02 -7.69 6.91
CA PHE A 73 -14.12 -8.54 6.47
C PHE A 73 -15.22 -7.71 5.81
N SER A 74 -15.35 -7.83 4.50
CA SER A 74 -16.25 -6.99 3.69
C SER A 74 -17.74 -7.22 4.00
N SER A 75 -18.12 -8.42 4.47
CA SER A 75 -19.50 -8.79 4.82
C SER A 75 -20.03 -8.14 6.10
N TYR A 76 -19.19 -7.43 6.87
CA TYR A 76 -19.67 -6.63 8.00
C TYR A 76 -20.42 -5.37 7.56
N SER A 77 -20.23 -4.92 6.32
CA SER A 77 -20.92 -3.75 5.79
C SER A 77 -22.20 -4.17 5.07
N ASP A 78 -23.35 -3.74 5.59
CA ASP A 78 -24.64 -3.95 4.95
C ASP A 78 -24.68 -3.28 3.56
N SER A 79 -24.18 -2.05 3.46
CA SER A 79 -24.11 -1.33 2.18
C SER A 79 -23.24 -2.03 1.15
N TRP A 80 -22.14 -2.66 1.58
CA TRP A 80 -21.28 -3.41 0.67
C TRP A 80 -21.90 -4.74 0.26
N SER A 81 -22.58 -5.41 1.18
CA SER A 81 -23.33 -6.64 0.90
C SER A 81 -24.48 -6.41 -0.07
N GLU A 82 -25.15 -5.25 0.00
CA GLU A 82 -26.16 -4.85 -0.97
C GLU A 82 -25.55 -4.57 -2.35
N HIS A 83 -24.42 -3.87 -2.42
CA HIS A 83 -23.72 -3.56 -3.67
C HIS A 83 -23.29 -4.82 -4.45
N ALA A 84 -22.91 -5.90 -3.76
CA ALA A 84 -22.37 -7.11 -4.35
C ALA A 84 -23.41 -8.16 -4.79
N ARG A 85 -24.71 -7.91 -4.59
CA ARG A 85 -25.82 -8.79 -5.02
C ARG A 85 -26.18 -8.57 -6.48
#